data_AF-A0A8T5FRH9-F1
#
_entry.id   AF-A0A8T5FRH9-F1
#
_cell.length_a   1.000
_cell.length_b   1.000
_cell.length_c   1.000
_cell.angle_alpha   90.00
_cell.angle_beta   90.00
_cell.angle_gamma   90.00
#
_symmetry.space_group_name_H-M   'P 1'
#
loop_
_entity.id
_entity.type
_entity.pdbx_description
1 polymer ?
#
loop_
_entity_poly.entity_id
_entity_poly.type
_entity_poly.pdbx_seq_one_letter_code
_entity_poly.pdbx_strand_id
1 'polypeptide(L)'
;MVFKFKEKLISEINNLKMDDLINLSLVGSFQYANSLNVVNDVDIIIIVNQLTSEIYSKINSKFITLAESLTTDEINIIVENRIGPLKPQIPCSGKVVQLHLLIYDLETWKNRKRKTVSFDWVNFCKFFFGTPLKDLTPLKELKKEDLIQDWDINKSNILNRSAFSRVYFEDSGMMVYKKKSLPLSKEEYAEGIIYNVLVSFLNYLRYIDPSIIKQKEVLLENGVLHLSKKYSDFMVEIYELKSFLRNGNDLAPKEISLLRKSACDFIDYLYSLLESK
;
A
#
# COMPACT_ATOMS: atom_id res chain seq x y z
N MET A 1 -16.25 -1.92 -21.00
CA MET A 1 -17.22 -1.57 -19.94
C MET A 1 -16.50 -1.01 -18.71
N VAL A 2 -15.66 0.01 -18.90
CA VAL A 2 -14.52 0.31 -18.00
C VAL A 2 -14.71 1.61 -17.19
N PHE A 3 -15.34 2.61 -17.80
CA PHE A 3 -15.59 3.93 -17.19
C PHE A 3 -16.63 3.90 -16.05
N LYS A 4 -17.64 3.03 -16.16
CA LYS A 4 -18.80 3.05 -15.24
C LYS A 4 -18.46 2.76 -13.78
N PHE A 5 -17.50 1.87 -13.48
CA PHE A 5 -17.19 1.55 -12.08
C PHE A 5 -16.49 2.70 -11.37
N LYS A 6 -15.47 3.32 -11.99
CA LYS A 6 -14.75 4.43 -11.36
C LYS A 6 -15.70 5.59 -11.12
N GLU A 7 -16.55 5.92 -12.08
CA GLU A 7 -17.58 6.95 -11.94
C GLU A 7 -18.62 6.58 -10.88
N LYS A 8 -19.11 5.34 -10.87
CA LYS A 8 -20.09 4.87 -9.88
C LYS A 8 -19.49 4.85 -8.47
N LEU A 9 -18.30 4.30 -8.28
CA LEU A 9 -17.58 4.33 -7.01
C LEU A 9 -17.39 5.76 -6.51
N ILE A 10 -16.96 6.67 -7.38
CA ILE A 10 -16.81 8.10 -7.06
C ILE A 10 -18.15 8.72 -6.67
N SER A 11 -19.20 8.45 -7.44
CA SER A 11 -20.54 8.97 -7.17
C SER A 11 -21.06 8.48 -5.82
N GLU A 12 -20.94 7.20 -5.53
CA GLU A 12 -21.36 6.60 -4.27
C GLU A 12 -20.53 7.14 -3.09
N ILE A 13 -19.21 7.24 -3.25
CA ILE A 13 -18.31 7.86 -2.27
C ILE A 13 -18.72 9.31 -1.97
N ASN A 14 -19.05 10.10 -2.99
CA ASN A 14 -19.51 11.47 -2.82
C ASN A 14 -20.86 11.56 -2.10
N ASN A 15 -21.69 10.53 -2.20
CA ASN A 15 -22.99 10.44 -1.54
C ASN A 15 -22.89 9.92 -0.10
N LEU A 16 -21.72 9.45 0.35
CA LEU A 16 -21.51 9.02 1.73
C LEU A 16 -21.57 10.22 2.69
N LYS A 17 -22.76 10.48 3.23
CA LYS A 17 -22.93 11.42 4.35
C LYS A 17 -22.50 10.75 5.66
N MET A 18 -21.53 11.37 6.32
CA MET A 18 -21.01 10.97 7.62
C MET A 18 -20.52 12.22 8.36
N ASP A 19 -21.21 12.62 9.42
CA ASP A 19 -20.91 13.87 10.15
C ASP A 19 -19.52 13.83 10.81
N ASP A 20 -19.02 12.64 11.14
CA ASP A 20 -17.73 12.41 11.80
C ASP A 20 -16.52 12.40 10.85
N LEU A 21 -16.75 12.56 9.54
CA LEU A 21 -15.75 12.41 8.48
C LEU A 21 -14.94 13.70 8.28
N ILE A 22 -13.63 13.62 8.47
CA ILE A 22 -12.68 14.71 8.21
C ILE A 22 -12.11 14.63 6.80
N ASN A 23 -11.77 13.44 6.31
CA ASN A 23 -11.22 13.27 4.96
C ASN A 23 -11.68 11.94 4.35
N LEU A 24 -11.93 11.98 3.04
CA LEU A 24 -12.07 10.80 2.20
C LEU A 24 -11.27 10.97 0.92
N SER A 25 -10.31 10.08 0.68
CA SER A 25 -9.40 10.15 -0.47
C SER A 25 -9.09 8.76 -1.04
N LEU A 26 -8.94 8.65 -2.36
CA LEU A 26 -8.37 7.46 -3.01
C LEU A 26 -6.86 7.62 -3.16
N VAL A 27 -6.12 6.55 -2.91
CA VAL A 27 -4.67 6.49 -3.06
C VAL A 27 -4.23 5.24 -3.82
N GLY A 28 -2.92 5.01 -3.87
CA GLY A 28 -2.38 3.79 -4.47
C GLY A 28 -2.41 3.83 -6.00
N SER A 29 -2.40 2.65 -6.62
CA SER A 29 -2.37 2.51 -8.08
C SER A 29 -3.72 2.77 -8.75
N PHE A 30 -4.84 2.60 -8.03
CA PHE A 30 -6.18 2.71 -8.62
C PHE A 30 -6.51 4.11 -9.14
N GLN A 31 -5.96 5.16 -8.53
CA GLN A 31 -6.22 6.53 -8.98
C GLN A 31 -5.84 6.76 -10.46
N TYR A 32 -4.81 6.05 -10.94
CA TYR A 32 -4.33 6.09 -12.32
C TYR A 32 -4.92 4.98 -13.20
N ALA A 33 -5.56 3.98 -12.60
CA ALA A 33 -6.18 2.92 -13.36
C ALA A 33 -7.39 3.45 -14.12
N ASN A 34 -7.45 3.05 -15.39
CA ASN A 34 -8.61 3.29 -16.23
C ASN A 34 -9.65 2.17 -16.04
N SER A 35 -9.25 0.97 -15.62
CA SER A 35 -10.11 -0.23 -15.52
C SER A 35 -9.89 -1.04 -14.24
N LEU A 36 -10.98 -1.66 -13.75
CA LEU A 36 -10.90 -2.69 -12.72
C LEU A 36 -10.13 -3.92 -13.18
N ASN A 37 -10.07 -4.23 -14.48
CA ASN A 37 -9.38 -5.41 -14.99
C ASN A 37 -7.87 -5.38 -14.74
N VAL A 38 -7.29 -4.20 -14.51
CA VAL A 38 -5.85 -4.03 -14.27
C VAL A 38 -5.50 -3.77 -12.79
N VAL A 39 -6.49 -3.69 -11.90
CA VAL A 39 -6.28 -3.53 -10.45
C VAL A 39 -6.87 -4.67 -9.66
N ASN A 40 -6.24 -5.02 -8.54
CA ASN A 40 -6.78 -6.03 -7.61
C ASN A 40 -7.39 -5.39 -6.36
N ASP A 41 -7.25 -4.07 -6.24
CA ASP A 41 -7.66 -3.32 -5.07
C ASP A 41 -7.82 -1.83 -5.36
N VAL A 42 -8.55 -1.20 -4.46
CA VAL A 42 -8.79 0.24 -4.39
C VAL A 42 -8.47 0.68 -2.97
N ASP A 43 -7.34 1.37 -2.79
CA ASP A 43 -6.94 1.91 -1.49
C ASP A 43 -7.70 3.21 -1.18
N ILE A 44 -8.42 3.23 -0.05
CA ILE A 44 -9.27 4.34 0.38
C ILE A 44 -8.81 4.81 1.76
N ILE A 45 -8.38 6.07 1.85
CA ILE A 45 -8.07 6.71 3.13
C ILE A 45 -9.33 7.39 3.66
N ILE A 46 -9.64 7.08 4.91
CA ILE A 46 -10.77 7.64 5.64
C ILE A 46 -10.23 8.20 6.95
N ILE A 47 -10.37 9.50 7.16
CA ILE A 47 -9.97 10.14 8.42
C ILE A 47 -11.23 10.66 9.10
N VAL A 48 -11.39 10.30 10.37
CA VAL A 48 -12.46 10.79 11.24
C VAL A 48 -11.86 11.58 12.40
N ASN A 49 -12.69 12.33 13.13
CA ASN A 49 -12.22 13.08 14.30
C ASN A 49 -11.68 12.14 15.38
N GLN A 50 -12.50 11.18 15.79
CA GLN A 50 -12.15 10.12 16.74
C GLN A 50 -12.69 8.80 16.21
N LEU A 51 -11.88 7.74 16.24
CA LEU A 51 -12.26 6.45 15.68
C LEU A 51 -12.70 5.50 16.81
N THR A 52 -14.01 5.43 16.99
CA THR A 52 -14.68 4.51 17.91
C THR A 52 -15.09 3.22 17.18
N SER A 53 -15.42 2.17 17.93
CA SER A 53 -15.97 0.92 17.37
C SER A 53 -17.26 1.16 16.58
N GLU A 54 -18.11 2.08 17.04
CA GLU A 54 -19.35 2.47 16.36
C GLU A 54 -19.06 3.15 15.02
N ILE A 55 -18.17 4.14 15.00
CA ILE A 55 -17.78 4.84 13.76
C ILE A 55 -17.13 3.87 12.79
N TYR A 56 -16.23 3.01 13.27
CA TYR A 56 -15.60 1.97 12.45
C TYR A 56 -16.63 1.01 11.83
N SER A 57 -17.60 0.55 12.62
CA SER A 57 -18.65 -0.35 12.14
C SER A 57 -19.56 0.34 11.13
N LYS A 58 -19.95 1.59 11.40
CA LYS A 58 -20.75 2.43 10.49
C LYS A 58 -20.05 2.64 9.14
N ILE A 59 -18.75 2.94 9.14
CA ILE A 59 -17.94 3.06 7.92
C ILE A 59 -17.93 1.72 7.19
N ASN A 60 -17.60 0.63 7.88
CA ASN A 60 -17.53 -0.70 7.29
C ASN A 60 -18.85 -1.13 6.65
N SER A 61 -19.96 -1.01 7.37
CA SER A 61 -21.29 -1.36 6.83
C SER A 61 -21.61 -0.56 5.56
N LYS A 62 -21.32 0.75 5.54
CA LYS A 62 -21.52 1.58 4.34
C LYS A 62 -20.70 1.09 3.16
N PHE A 63 -19.42 0.77 3.37
CA PHE A 63 -18.55 0.27 2.31
C PHE A 63 -18.86 -1.17 1.89
N ILE A 64 -19.41 -2.00 2.78
CA ILE A 64 -19.91 -3.34 2.45
C ILE A 64 -21.12 -3.22 1.52
N THR A 65 -22.12 -2.41 1.89
CA THR A 65 -23.28 -2.14 1.02
C THR A 65 -22.87 -1.55 -0.33
N LEU A 66 -21.88 -0.64 -0.32
CA LEU A 66 -21.29 -0.12 -1.54
C LEU A 66 -20.65 -1.23 -2.40
N ALA A 67 -19.80 -2.07 -1.82
CA ALA A 67 -19.17 -3.18 -2.50
C ALA A 67 -20.22 -4.13 -3.12
N GLU A 68 -21.25 -4.52 -2.36
CA GLU A 68 -22.38 -5.33 -2.83
C GLU A 68 -23.09 -4.70 -4.02
N SER A 69 -23.33 -3.39 -4.00
CA SER A 69 -23.96 -2.66 -5.10
C SER A 69 -23.13 -2.59 -6.40
N LEU A 70 -21.82 -2.84 -6.29
CA LEU A 70 -20.85 -2.75 -7.38
C LEU A 70 -20.40 -4.14 -7.88
N THR A 71 -20.63 -5.18 -7.09
CA THR A 71 -20.37 -6.58 -7.47
C THR A 71 -21.25 -7.00 -8.65
N THR A 72 -20.66 -7.80 -9.55
CA THR A 72 -21.32 -8.42 -10.70
C THR A 72 -20.92 -9.89 -10.79
N ASP A 73 -21.52 -10.64 -11.71
CA ASP A 73 -21.15 -12.04 -11.96
C ASP A 73 -19.67 -12.21 -12.38
N GLU A 74 -19.06 -11.18 -12.97
CA GLU A 74 -17.67 -11.20 -13.44
C GLU A 74 -16.67 -10.67 -12.39
N ILE A 75 -17.12 -9.74 -11.53
CA ILE A 75 -16.25 -9.03 -10.59
C ILE A 75 -16.88 -9.06 -9.19
N ASN A 76 -16.24 -9.78 -8.28
CA ASN A 76 -16.58 -9.80 -6.87
C ASN A 76 -15.83 -8.69 -6.12
N ILE A 77 -16.56 -7.80 -5.46
CA ILE A 77 -15.99 -6.69 -4.71
C ILE A 77 -16.17 -6.95 -3.22
N ILE A 78 -15.06 -6.90 -2.49
CA ILE A 78 -15.03 -7.20 -1.05
C ILE A 78 -14.34 -6.08 -0.28
N VAL A 79 -14.75 -5.87 0.96
CA VAL A 79 -14.13 -4.89 1.87
C VAL A 79 -13.00 -5.56 2.66
N GLU A 80 -11.83 -4.95 2.68
CA GLU A 80 -10.67 -5.40 3.45
C GLU A 80 -10.13 -4.26 4.32
N ASN A 81 -9.81 -4.57 5.57
CA ASN A 81 -9.32 -3.60 6.56
C ASN A 81 -7.94 -3.97 7.14
N ARG A 82 -7.36 -5.10 6.71
CA ARG A 82 -6.02 -5.52 7.11
C ARG A 82 -4.98 -4.62 6.47
N ILE A 83 -4.06 -4.14 7.30
CA ILE A 83 -2.94 -3.32 6.86
C ILE A 83 -1.72 -4.24 6.72
N GLY A 84 -1.21 -4.38 5.49
CA GLY A 84 -0.03 -5.19 5.19
C GLY A 84 0.37 -5.08 3.72
N PRO A 85 1.60 -5.48 3.36
CA PRO A 85 2.06 -5.48 1.97
C PRO A 85 1.38 -6.57 1.13
N LEU A 86 0.87 -7.60 1.80
CA LEU A 86 0.24 -8.75 1.20
C LEU A 86 -1.26 -8.62 1.33
N LYS A 87 -1.98 -9.16 0.35
CA LYS A 87 -3.44 -9.19 0.37
C LYS A 87 -3.86 -10.64 0.43
N PRO A 88 -4.92 -10.98 1.17
CA PRO A 88 -5.47 -12.33 1.13
C PRO A 88 -5.80 -12.70 -0.32
N GLN A 89 -5.36 -13.87 -0.76
CA GLN A 89 -5.95 -14.49 -1.93
C GLN A 89 -7.31 -15.05 -1.51
N ILE A 90 -8.38 -14.59 -2.16
CA ILE A 90 -9.75 -15.06 -1.90
C ILE A 90 -10.15 -15.95 -3.07
N PRO A 91 -10.32 -17.27 -2.86
CA PRO A 91 -10.83 -18.16 -3.89
C PRO A 91 -12.24 -17.73 -4.29
N CYS A 92 -12.46 -17.38 -5.55
CA CYS A 92 -13.81 -17.16 -6.10
C CYS A 92 -13.84 -17.46 -7.60
N SER A 93 -15.04 -17.66 -8.16
CA SER A 93 -15.26 -18.01 -9.57
C SER A 93 -15.14 -16.83 -10.55
N GLY A 94 -14.50 -15.74 -10.15
CA GLY A 94 -14.36 -14.51 -10.95
C GLY A 94 -13.20 -13.64 -10.48
N LYS A 95 -13.14 -12.38 -10.93
CA LYS A 95 -12.12 -11.44 -10.46
C LYS A 95 -12.50 -10.88 -9.10
N VAL A 96 -11.57 -10.91 -8.13
CA VAL A 96 -11.75 -10.18 -6.86
C VAL A 96 -11.13 -8.79 -6.96
N VAL A 97 -11.88 -7.77 -6.53
CA VAL A 97 -11.37 -6.42 -6.28
C VAL A 97 -11.60 -6.07 -4.82
N GLN A 98 -10.55 -5.67 -4.12
CA GLN A 98 -10.62 -5.33 -2.70
C GLN A 98 -10.79 -3.82 -2.50
N LEU A 99 -11.87 -3.37 -1.87
CA LEU A 99 -11.93 -2.03 -1.30
C LEU A 99 -11.15 -2.05 0.01
N HIS A 100 -9.91 -1.57 -0.04
CA HIS A 100 -9.02 -1.56 1.12
C HIS A 100 -9.21 -0.26 1.89
N LEU A 101 -9.87 -0.36 3.05
CA LEU A 101 -10.19 0.81 3.87
C LEU A 101 -9.07 1.04 4.89
N LEU A 102 -8.41 2.18 4.72
CA LEU A 102 -7.36 2.70 5.59
C LEU A 102 -7.98 3.78 6.48
N ILE A 103 -8.62 3.33 7.56
CA ILE A 103 -9.38 4.19 8.48
C ILE A 103 -8.48 4.65 9.63
N TYR A 104 -8.44 5.96 9.89
CA TYR A 104 -7.67 6.60 10.94
C TYR A 104 -8.53 7.63 11.69
N ASP A 105 -8.25 7.81 12.97
CA ASP A 105 -8.54 9.10 13.60
C ASP A 105 -7.45 10.13 13.25
N LEU A 106 -7.73 11.40 13.55
CA LEU A 106 -6.85 12.51 13.20
C LEU A 106 -5.48 12.41 13.88
N GLU A 107 -5.44 11.98 15.13
CA GLU A 107 -4.19 11.85 15.90
C GLU A 107 -3.30 10.75 15.32
N THR A 108 -3.86 9.57 15.09
CA THR A 108 -3.17 8.43 14.46
C THR A 108 -2.67 8.82 13.09
N TRP A 109 -3.46 9.53 12.28
CA TRP A 109 -3.05 10.01 10.96
C TRP A 109 -1.81 10.90 11.02
N LYS A 110 -1.80 11.89 11.92
CA LYS A 110 -0.67 12.82 12.11
C LYS A 110 0.59 12.09 12.61
N ASN A 111 0.42 11.11 13.48
CA ASN A 111 1.49 10.37 14.13
C ASN A 111 1.98 9.12 13.37
N ARG A 112 1.54 8.92 12.12
CA ARG A 112 2.02 7.80 11.29
C ARG A 112 3.55 7.80 11.16
N LYS A 113 4.13 6.62 11.38
CA LYS A 113 5.58 6.35 11.30
C LYS A 113 6.11 6.26 9.86
N ARG A 114 5.32 5.72 8.93
CA ARG A 114 5.77 5.54 7.54
C ARG A 114 5.65 6.82 6.72
N LYS A 115 6.58 7.76 6.91
CA LYS A 115 6.52 9.10 6.29
C LYS A 115 6.65 9.05 4.77
N THR A 116 7.37 8.08 4.19
CA THR A 116 7.48 7.97 2.71
C THR A 116 6.16 7.58 2.05
N VAL A 117 5.41 6.67 2.68
CA VAL A 117 4.08 6.28 2.22
C VAL A 117 3.09 7.42 2.40
N SER A 118 3.17 8.13 3.53
CA SER A 118 2.33 9.30 3.79
C SER A 118 2.59 10.44 2.81
N PHE A 119 3.85 10.72 2.46
CA PHE A 119 4.20 11.70 1.42
C PHE A 119 3.53 11.37 0.08
N ASP A 120 3.57 10.09 -0.30
CA ASP A 120 2.92 9.58 -1.51
C ASP A 120 1.41 9.84 -1.53
N TRP A 121 0.76 9.60 -0.40
CA TRP A 121 -0.68 9.77 -0.26
C TRP A 121 -1.06 11.25 -0.22
N VAL A 122 -0.33 12.05 0.55
CA VAL A 122 -0.58 13.49 0.71
C VAL A 122 -0.47 14.24 -0.62
N ASN A 123 0.54 13.94 -1.43
CA ASN A 123 0.84 14.71 -2.63
C ASN A 123 0.11 14.22 -3.88
N PHE A 124 -0.30 12.95 -3.91
CA PHE A 124 -0.81 12.33 -5.13
C PHE A 124 -2.21 11.72 -5.00
N CYS A 125 -2.90 11.83 -3.86
CA CYS A 125 -4.25 11.27 -3.73
C CYS A 125 -5.28 11.95 -4.64
N LYS A 126 -6.33 11.21 -4.98
CA LYS A 126 -7.58 11.81 -5.45
C LYS A 126 -8.48 12.12 -4.25
N PHE A 127 -8.70 13.40 -3.99
CA PHE A 127 -9.51 13.91 -2.88
C PHE A 127 -11.01 13.93 -3.24
N PHE A 128 -11.88 13.55 -2.28
CA PHE A 128 -13.34 13.52 -2.47
C PHE A 128 -14.09 14.40 -1.49
N PHE A 129 -13.81 14.30 -0.20
CA PHE A 129 -14.62 14.95 0.84
C PHE A 129 -13.80 15.45 2.02
N GLY A 130 -14.22 16.59 2.57
CA GLY A 130 -13.74 17.14 3.84
C GLY A 130 -12.53 18.06 3.70
N THR A 131 -11.48 17.81 4.47
CA THR A 131 -10.20 18.54 4.44
C THR A 131 -9.18 17.73 3.66
N PRO A 132 -8.52 18.27 2.61
CA PRO A 132 -7.48 17.56 1.87
C PRO A 132 -6.33 17.03 2.74
N LEU A 133 -5.75 15.88 2.39
CA LEU A 133 -4.67 15.26 3.18
C LEU A 133 -3.46 16.18 3.38
N LYS A 134 -3.13 16.98 2.36
CA LYS A 134 -2.07 17.99 2.39
C LYS A 134 -2.28 19.10 3.42
N ASP A 135 -3.54 19.37 3.78
CA ASP A 135 -3.88 20.41 4.76
C ASP A 135 -3.93 19.82 6.18
N LEU A 136 -4.14 18.50 6.31
CA LEU A 136 -4.12 17.79 7.60
C LEU A 136 -2.70 17.49 8.10
N THR A 137 -1.83 17.04 7.19
CA THR A 137 -0.42 16.71 7.48
C THR A 137 0.43 17.17 6.29
N PRO A 138 0.87 18.44 6.27
CA PRO A 138 1.66 18.96 5.16
C PRO A 138 3.02 18.26 5.11
N LEU A 139 3.26 17.49 4.05
CA LEU A 139 4.51 16.81 3.76
C LEU A 139 5.03 17.28 2.41
N LYS A 140 5.84 18.35 2.41
CA LYS A 140 6.35 19.00 1.19
C LYS A 140 7.52 18.25 0.55
N GLU A 141 8.32 17.55 1.35
CA GLU A 141 9.49 16.81 0.91
C GLU A 141 9.75 15.61 1.83
N LEU A 142 10.56 14.67 1.35
CA LEU A 142 11.06 13.54 2.13
C LEU A 142 12.42 13.91 2.72
N LYS A 143 12.59 13.69 4.02
CA LYS A 143 13.90 13.83 4.67
C LYS A 143 14.67 12.50 4.62
N LYS A 144 15.99 12.58 4.78
CA LYS A 144 16.86 11.40 4.86
C LYS A 144 16.41 10.46 5.98
N GLU A 145 16.05 11.01 7.14
CA GLU A 145 15.61 10.24 8.30
C GLU A 145 14.31 9.47 8.04
N ASP A 146 13.42 10.03 7.21
CA ASP A 146 12.17 9.37 6.81
C ASP A 146 12.44 8.10 5.99
N LEU A 147 13.44 8.15 5.09
CA LEU A 147 13.87 7.00 4.30
C LEU A 147 14.48 5.91 5.17
N ILE A 148 15.43 6.29 6.03
CA ILE A 148 16.13 5.39 6.95
C ILE A 148 15.11 4.65 7.82
N GLN A 149 14.19 5.40 8.43
CA GLN A 149 13.15 4.79 9.26
C GLN A 149 12.30 3.79 8.47
N ASP A 150 11.87 4.12 7.24
CA ASP A 150 11.05 3.21 6.44
C ASP A 150 11.82 1.98 5.95
N TRP A 151 13.11 2.12 5.64
CA TRP A 151 13.98 1.01 5.26
C TRP A 151 14.29 0.08 6.42
N ASP A 152 14.47 0.58 7.64
CA ASP A 152 14.60 -0.25 8.84
C ASP A 152 13.33 -1.08 9.07
N ILE A 153 12.15 -0.47 8.90
CA ILE A 153 10.88 -1.20 9.00
C ILE A 153 10.79 -2.26 7.89
N ASN A 154 11.15 -1.93 6.65
CA ASN A 154 11.11 -2.86 5.52
C ASN A 154 12.10 -4.02 5.70
N LYS A 155 13.34 -3.75 6.14
CA LYS A 155 14.35 -4.77 6.47
C LYS A 155 13.88 -5.67 7.60
N SER A 156 13.28 -5.10 8.65
CA SER A 156 12.64 -5.88 9.71
C SER A 156 11.54 -6.80 9.18
N ASN A 157 10.68 -6.32 8.27
CA ASN A 157 9.66 -7.16 7.63
C ASN A 157 10.26 -8.21 6.68
N ILE A 158 11.41 -7.94 6.04
CA ILE A 158 12.13 -8.93 5.22
C ILE A 158 12.74 -10.00 6.10
N LEU A 159 13.28 -9.67 7.27
CA LEU A 159 13.89 -10.65 8.18
C LEU A 159 12.84 -11.50 8.91
N ASN A 160 11.69 -10.91 9.22
CA ASN A 160 10.63 -11.57 9.96
C ASN A 160 9.57 -12.12 9.01
N ARG A 161 9.19 -13.40 9.14
CA ARG A 161 8.12 -14.02 8.34
C ARG A 161 6.72 -13.61 8.84
N SER A 162 6.52 -12.32 9.10
CA SER A 162 5.32 -11.77 9.70
C SER A 162 5.08 -10.33 9.23
N ALA A 163 3.95 -10.08 8.57
CA ALA A 163 3.72 -8.74 8.03
C ALA A 163 2.25 -8.33 7.91
N PHE A 164 1.42 -8.62 8.92
CA PHE A 164 0.07 -8.06 8.99
C PHE A 164 -0.16 -7.29 10.29
N SER A 165 -0.90 -6.20 10.18
CA SER A 165 -1.51 -5.52 11.33
C SER A 165 -3.02 -5.53 11.12
N ARG A 166 -3.76 -5.83 12.19
CA ARG A 166 -5.21 -5.75 12.19
C ARG A 166 -5.62 -4.71 13.23
N VAL A 167 -6.64 -3.95 12.90
CA VAL A 167 -7.27 -3.04 13.86
C VAL A 167 -8.09 -3.87 14.84
N TYR A 168 -7.93 -3.60 16.13
CA TYR A 168 -8.77 -4.16 17.19
C TYR A 168 -9.35 -3.01 18.00
N PHE A 169 -10.52 -3.23 18.60
CA PHE A 169 -11.08 -2.34 19.60
C PHE A 169 -10.96 -3.03 20.95
N GLU A 170 -10.51 -2.29 21.96
CA GLU A 170 -10.58 -2.76 23.35
C GLU A 170 -12.02 -2.66 23.87
N ASP A 171 -12.30 -3.32 24.99
CA ASP A 171 -13.63 -3.31 25.63
C ASP A 171 -14.07 -1.89 26.04
N SER A 172 -13.11 -0.97 26.18
CA SER A 172 -13.34 0.46 26.39
C SER A 172 -13.91 1.19 25.15
N GLY A 173 -14.04 0.52 24.01
CA GLY A 173 -14.44 1.10 22.74
C GLY A 173 -13.33 1.88 22.01
N MET A 174 -12.15 1.99 22.62
CA MET A 174 -10.98 2.65 22.04
C MET A 174 -10.30 1.73 21.03
N MET A 175 -9.90 2.31 19.90
CA MET A 175 -9.16 1.60 18.88
C MET A 175 -7.70 1.38 19.32
N VAL A 176 -7.22 0.16 19.14
CA VAL A 176 -5.81 -0.20 19.29
C VAL A 176 -5.34 -0.94 18.04
N TYR A 177 -4.31 -0.40 17.41
CA TYR A 177 -3.58 -1.12 16.35
C TYR A 177 -2.72 -2.20 16.98
N LYS A 178 -3.18 -3.46 16.96
CA LYS A 178 -2.31 -4.59 17.30
C LYS A 178 -1.70 -5.17 16.02
N LYS A 179 -0.37 -5.07 15.92
CA LYS A 179 0.39 -5.83 14.92
C LYS A 179 0.28 -7.31 15.29
N LYS A 180 -0.63 -8.04 14.65
CA LYS A 180 -0.67 -9.50 14.74
C LYS A 180 0.19 -10.07 13.64
N SER A 181 1.39 -10.53 14.02
CA SER A 181 2.22 -11.37 13.18
C SER A 181 1.45 -12.63 12.78
N LEU A 182 0.84 -12.62 11.60
CA LEU A 182 0.30 -13.84 11.00
C LEU A 182 1.46 -14.57 10.32
N PRO A 183 1.56 -15.90 10.49
CA PRO A 183 2.52 -16.69 9.74
C PRO A 183 2.17 -16.60 8.27
N LEU A 184 3.10 -16.09 7.47
CA LEU A 184 2.94 -16.05 6.02
C LEU A 184 3.21 -17.42 5.43
N SER A 185 2.46 -17.80 4.40
CA SER A 185 2.89 -18.81 3.45
C SER A 185 4.28 -18.44 2.90
N LYS A 186 4.95 -19.41 2.31
CA LYS A 186 6.31 -19.20 1.82
C LYS A 186 6.29 -18.23 0.62
N GLU A 187 5.26 -18.34 -0.18
CA GLU A 187 4.95 -17.58 -1.39
C GLU A 187 4.55 -16.16 -1.01
N GLU A 188 3.63 -16.03 -0.04
CA GLU A 188 3.25 -14.75 0.56
C GLU A 188 4.49 -14.02 1.11
N TYR A 189 5.37 -14.71 1.82
CA TYR A 189 6.59 -14.11 2.32
C TYR A 189 7.53 -13.64 1.21
N ALA A 190 7.71 -14.42 0.14
CA ALA A 190 8.52 -14.02 -1.01
C ALA A 190 7.97 -12.76 -1.71
N GLU A 191 6.65 -12.71 -1.94
CA GLU A 191 5.99 -11.51 -2.48
C GLU A 191 6.17 -10.31 -1.54
N GLY A 192 6.12 -10.55 -0.22
CA GLY A 192 6.39 -9.53 0.79
C GLY A 192 7.80 -8.96 0.66
N ILE A 193 8.83 -9.81 0.47
CA ILE A 193 10.21 -9.37 0.28
C ILE A 193 10.32 -8.50 -0.98
N ILE A 194 9.79 -8.97 -2.11
CA ILE A 194 9.77 -8.26 -3.40
C ILE A 194 9.12 -6.87 -3.23
N TYR A 195 7.95 -6.82 -2.59
CA TYR A 195 7.26 -5.55 -2.36
C TYR A 195 8.09 -4.56 -1.53
N ASN A 196 8.71 -5.01 -0.45
CA ASN A 196 9.53 -4.16 0.43
C ASN A 196 10.78 -3.62 -0.30
N VAL A 197 11.42 -4.42 -1.15
CA VAL A 197 12.54 -3.97 -1.99
C VAL A 197 12.09 -2.90 -2.98
N LEU A 198 11.01 -3.17 -3.73
CA LEU A 198 10.46 -2.23 -4.72
C LEU A 198 10.08 -0.89 -4.09
N VAL A 199 9.42 -0.90 -2.93
CA VAL A 199 9.04 0.32 -2.22
C VAL A 199 10.28 1.08 -1.75
N SER A 200 11.27 0.38 -1.19
CA SER A 200 12.51 1.00 -0.71
C SER A 200 13.25 1.72 -1.83
N PHE A 201 13.37 1.07 -3.00
CA PHE A 201 13.99 1.66 -4.17
C PHE A 201 13.23 2.88 -4.71
N LEU A 202 11.91 2.79 -4.85
CA LEU A 202 11.10 3.91 -5.34
C LEU A 202 11.16 5.12 -4.40
N ASN A 203 11.21 4.89 -3.10
CA ASN A 203 11.38 5.96 -2.12
C ASN A 203 12.75 6.64 -2.25
N TYR A 204 13.82 5.87 -2.50
CA TYR A 204 15.14 6.43 -2.84
C TYR A 204 15.06 7.33 -4.08
N LEU A 205 14.42 6.85 -5.17
CA LEU A 205 14.27 7.62 -6.41
C LEU A 205 13.57 8.96 -6.18
N ARG A 206 12.51 8.98 -5.41
CA ARG A 206 11.75 10.21 -5.13
C ARG A 206 12.52 11.20 -4.28
N TYR A 207 13.39 10.69 -3.42
CA TYR A 207 14.27 11.55 -2.63
C TYR A 207 15.33 12.22 -3.49
N ILE A 208 15.92 11.50 -4.45
CA ILE A 208 16.93 12.08 -5.35
C ILE A 208 16.31 12.97 -6.43
N ASP A 209 15.08 12.67 -6.86
CA ASP A 209 14.34 13.43 -7.83
C ASP A 209 12.83 13.36 -7.52
N PRO A 210 12.26 14.39 -6.87
CA PRO A 210 10.83 14.44 -6.54
C PRO A 210 9.91 14.44 -7.76
N SER A 211 10.42 14.76 -8.95
CA SER A 211 9.65 14.75 -10.21
C SER A 211 9.41 13.34 -10.74
N ILE A 212 10.10 12.33 -10.20
CA ILE A 212 9.88 10.92 -10.48
C ILE A 212 8.47 10.53 -9.99
N ILE A 213 7.50 10.73 -10.89
CA ILE A 213 6.11 10.35 -10.71
C ILE A 213 5.91 8.88 -11.10
N LYS A 214 5.05 8.27 -10.30
CA LYS A 214 4.77 6.85 -10.04
C LYS A 214 4.39 6.01 -11.27
N GLN A 215 5.27 5.83 -12.24
CA GLN A 215 5.24 4.63 -13.07
C GLN A 215 6.27 3.65 -12.51
N LYS A 216 5.85 2.83 -11.54
CA LYS A 216 6.69 1.77 -10.97
C LYS A 216 7.29 0.89 -12.08
N GLU A 217 6.60 0.71 -13.20
CA GLU A 217 7.04 -0.13 -14.31
C GLU A 217 7.90 0.62 -15.35
N VAL A 218 7.68 1.93 -15.57
CA VAL A 218 8.41 2.69 -16.61
C VAL A 218 9.73 3.31 -16.11
N LEU A 219 9.91 3.44 -14.80
CA LEU A 219 11.16 3.97 -14.22
C LEU A 219 12.34 3.01 -14.33
N LEU A 220 12.09 1.70 -14.44
CA LEU A 220 13.16 0.74 -14.71
C LEU A 220 13.56 0.67 -16.18
N GLU A 221 12.61 0.87 -17.10
CA GLU A 221 12.87 0.83 -18.54
C GLU A 221 13.67 2.06 -19.02
N ASN A 222 13.60 3.19 -18.30
CA ASN A 222 14.23 4.44 -18.72
C ASN A 222 15.60 4.74 -18.08
N GLY A 223 16.22 3.78 -17.38
CA GLY A 223 17.66 3.83 -17.07
C GLY A 223 18.13 5.03 -16.24
N VAL A 224 17.28 5.61 -15.39
CA VAL A 224 17.69 6.75 -14.57
C VAL A 224 18.21 6.27 -13.22
N LEU A 225 19.46 5.77 -13.20
CA LEU A 225 20.39 5.85 -12.07
C LEU A 225 21.73 5.18 -12.38
N HIS A 226 22.83 5.77 -11.88
CA HIS A 226 24.15 5.13 -11.81
C HIS A 226 24.21 4.07 -10.69
N LEU A 227 23.28 3.11 -10.66
CA LEU A 227 23.46 1.93 -9.83
C LEU A 227 24.64 1.13 -10.39
N SER A 228 25.39 0.43 -9.53
CA SER A 228 26.31 -0.59 -10.03
C SER A 228 25.54 -1.59 -10.90
N LYS A 229 26.19 -2.15 -11.94
CA LYS A 229 25.58 -3.14 -12.84
C LYS A 229 24.86 -4.25 -12.07
N LYS A 230 25.51 -4.82 -11.05
CA LYS A 230 24.97 -5.84 -10.15
C LYS A 230 23.58 -5.48 -9.58
N TYR A 231 23.41 -4.26 -9.09
CA TYR A 231 22.16 -3.84 -8.45
C TYR A 231 21.09 -3.40 -9.46
N SER A 232 21.50 -2.97 -10.65
CA SER A 232 20.57 -2.80 -11.78
C SER A 232 19.98 -4.15 -12.19
N ASP A 233 20.85 -5.16 -12.36
CA ASP A 233 20.44 -6.53 -12.72
C ASP A 233 19.52 -7.12 -11.63
N PHE A 234 19.83 -6.93 -10.35
CA PHE A 234 18.97 -7.36 -9.25
C PHE A 234 17.58 -6.69 -9.27
N MET A 235 17.49 -5.41 -9.62
CA MET A 235 16.19 -4.75 -9.75
C MET A 235 15.39 -5.33 -10.91
N VAL A 236 16.00 -5.64 -12.05
CA VAL A 236 15.31 -6.33 -13.15
C VAL A 236 14.79 -7.69 -12.69
N GLU A 237 15.63 -8.48 -12.02
CA GLU A 237 15.27 -9.79 -11.44
C GLU A 237 14.07 -9.67 -10.48
N ILE A 238 14.04 -8.64 -9.62
CA ILE A 238 12.93 -8.39 -8.69
C ILE A 238 11.60 -8.16 -9.43
N TYR A 239 11.61 -7.47 -10.58
CA TYR A 239 10.41 -7.25 -11.38
C TYR A 239 9.97 -8.53 -12.12
N GLU A 240 10.91 -9.30 -12.65
CA GLU A 240 10.62 -10.59 -13.27
C GLU A 240 10.03 -11.58 -12.26
N LEU A 241 10.63 -11.68 -11.05
CA LEU A 241 10.14 -12.51 -9.96
C LEU A 241 8.73 -12.12 -9.50
N LYS A 242 8.42 -10.82 -9.47
CA LYS A 242 7.05 -10.34 -9.19
C LYS A 242 6.05 -10.91 -10.20
N SER A 243 6.38 -10.89 -11.48
CA SER A 243 5.52 -11.44 -12.55
C SER A 243 5.43 -12.96 -12.47
N PHE A 244 6.55 -13.63 -12.19
CA PHE A 244 6.63 -15.09 -11.99
C PHE A 244 5.68 -15.57 -10.88
N LEU A 245 5.75 -14.97 -9.69
CA LEU A 245 4.87 -15.32 -8.57
C LEU A 245 3.39 -15.03 -8.87
N ARG A 246 3.10 -13.90 -9.53
CA ARG A 246 1.72 -13.53 -9.90
C ARG A 246 1.08 -14.47 -10.91
N ASN A 247 1.89 -15.19 -11.68
CA ASN A 247 1.42 -16.22 -12.59
C ASN A 247 1.23 -17.59 -11.91
N GLY A 248 1.26 -17.64 -10.57
CA GLY A 248 1.02 -18.85 -9.79
C GLY A 248 2.20 -19.81 -9.72
N ASN A 249 3.41 -19.34 -10.05
CA ASN A 249 4.63 -20.14 -9.90
C ASN A 249 5.23 -19.98 -8.51
N ASP A 250 5.85 -21.05 -8.01
CA ASP A 250 6.43 -21.08 -6.67
C ASP A 250 7.96 -21.09 -6.72
N LEU A 251 8.58 -20.39 -5.76
CA LEU A 251 10.03 -20.43 -5.53
C LEU A 251 10.39 -21.55 -4.56
N ALA A 252 11.50 -22.25 -4.77
CA ALA A 252 12.05 -23.22 -3.84
C ALA A 252 12.53 -22.54 -2.53
N PRO A 253 12.57 -23.25 -1.39
CA PRO A 253 13.03 -22.67 -0.12
C PRO A 253 14.43 -22.05 -0.16
N LYS A 254 15.32 -22.65 -0.95
CA LYS A 254 16.68 -22.14 -1.19
C LYS A 254 16.64 -20.79 -1.92
N GLU A 255 15.81 -20.66 -2.94
CA GLU A 255 15.68 -19.43 -3.74
C GLU A 255 15.15 -18.28 -2.88
N ILE A 256 14.16 -18.53 -2.01
CA ILE A 256 13.65 -17.51 -1.09
C ILE A 256 14.71 -17.08 -0.08
N SER A 257 15.54 -18.01 0.38
CA SER A 257 16.65 -17.69 1.28
C SER A 257 17.69 -16.79 0.62
N LEU A 258 17.99 -17.04 -0.67
CA LEU A 258 18.85 -16.17 -1.49
C LEU A 258 18.21 -14.81 -1.72
N LEU A 259 16.95 -14.77 -2.14
CA LEU A 259 16.18 -13.54 -2.37
C LEU A 259 16.18 -12.66 -1.12
N ARG A 260 15.93 -13.24 0.06
CA ARG A 260 15.97 -12.54 1.34
C ARG A 260 17.34 -11.89 1.60
N LYS A 261 18.43 -12.62 1.35
CA LYS A 261 19.79 -12.10 1.53
C LYS A 261 20.06 -10.95 0.56
N SER A 262 19.82 -11.16 -0.73
CA SER A 262 20.03 -10.14 -1.77
C SER A 262 19.19 -8.87 -1.51
N ALA A 263 17.96 -9.03 -1.01
CA ALA A 263 17.09 -7.92 -0.62
C ALA A 263 17.68 -7.08 0.51
N CYS A 264 18.21 -7.72 1.56
CA CYS A 264 18.91 -7.01 2.65
C CYS A 264 20.17 -6.31 2.15
N ASP A 265 20.99 -7.01 1.35
CA ASP A 265 22.23 -6.47 0.78
C ASP A 265 21.95 -5.25 -0.14
N PHE A 266 20.81 -5.26 -0.85
CA PHE A 266 20.38 -4.14 -1.68
C PHE A 266 19.92 -2.94 -0.84
N ILE A 267 19.16 -3.17 0.24
CA ILE A 267 18.76 -2.09 1.16
C ILE A 267 20.00 -1.46 1.81
N ASP A 268 20.99 -2.26 2.23
CA ASP A 268 22.25 -1.77 2.78
C ASP A 268 23.06 -0.95 1.75
N TYR A 269 23.00 -1.34 0.48
CA TYR A 269 23.54 -0.52 -0.59
C TYR A 269 22.81 0.83 -0.73
N LEU A 270 21.48 0.86 -0.66
CA LEU A 270 20.74 2.14 -0.66
C LEU A 270 21.14 3.05 0.51
N TYR A 271 21.41 2.50 1.70
CA TYR A 271 21.96 3.26 2.82
C TYR A 271 23.29 3.93 2.46
N SER A 272 24.24 3.18 1.90
CA SER A 272 25.55 3.73 1.48
C SER A 272 25.45 4.84 0.43
N LEU A 273 24.45 4.76 -0.46
CA LEU A 273 24.19 5.82 -1.44
C LEU A 273 23.66 7.10 -0.77
N LEU A 274 22.87 6.98 0.30
CA LEU A 274 22.40 8.13 1.07
C LEU A 274 23.49 8.76 1.94
N GLU A 275 24.51 7.99 2.34
CA GLU A 275 25.64 8.50 3.13
C GLU A 275 26.70 9.20 2.27
N SER A 276 26.77 8.87 0.99
CA SER A 276 27.74 9.48 0.04
C SER A 276 27.25 10.78 -0.61
N LYS A 277 26.02 11.21 -0.34
CA LYS A 277 25.44 12.49 -0.77
C LYS A 277 25.39 13.49 0.37
#